data_AF-A0A2P2DIW3-F1
#
_entry.id   AF-A0A2P2DIW3-F1
#
_cell.length_a   1.000
_cell.length_b   1.000
_cell.length_c   1.000
_cell.angle_alpha   90.00
_cell.angle_beta   90.00
_cell.angle_gamma   90.00
#
_symmetry.space_group_name_H-M   'P 1'
#
loop_
_entity.id
_entity.type
_entity.pdbx_description
1 polymer ?
#
loop_
_entity_poly.entity_id
_entity_poly.type
_entity_poly.pdbx_seq_one_letter_code
_entity_poly.pdbx_strand_id
1 'polypeptide(L)'
;CGLFRSDIHKKFQMHRVKNYIYSPLTLEERNKLKQRRLVNQYKDEDVIKLNKSYRSAILYNNYYWINFDEKDRMKNEIEYNHRAFKIFNSTQHRKWYDSDSIANELKLNKREVNFIIKRWKEYGIAEIIERKERYRQVTKFKIKKVKLYYLIYSNIGTKTK
;
A
#
# COMPACT_ATOMS: atom_id res chain seq x y z
N CYS A 1 2.26 -45.59 24.05
CA CYS A 1 3.38 -44.63 23.90
C CYS A 1 3.20 -43.95 22.54
N GLY A 2 2.96 -42.66 22.35
CA GLY A 2 3.20 -41.49 23.18
C GLY A 2 3.92 -40.45 22.32
N LEU A 3 3.13 -39.55 21.68
CA LEU A 3 3.38 -38.15 21.28
C LEU A 3 4.66 -37.70 20.54
N PHE A 4 4.50 -36.59 19.80
CA PHE A 4 5.49 -35.74 19.08
C PHE A 4 5.76 -36.16 17.62
N ARG A 5 5.38 -35.42 16.56
CA ARG A 5 5.15 -33.98 16.39
C ARG A 5 4.06 -33.70 15.34
N SER A 6 2.90 -33.26 15.80
CA SER A 6 2.16 -32.19 15.13
C SER A 6 3.04 -30.94 15.16
N ASP A 7 3.44 -30.39 14.01
CA ASP A 7 3.75 -28.96 13.78
C ASP A 7 4.64 -28.76 12.54
N ILE A 8 4.08 -28.94 11.33
CA ILE A 8 4.49 -28.14 10.16
C ILE A 8 3.23 -27.52 9.55
N HIS A 9 2.40 -26.96 10.43
CA HIS A 9 1.33 -26.05 10.06
C HIS A 9 1.68 -24.68 10.64
N LYS A 10 2.72 -24.03 10.11
CA LYS A 10 3.00 -22.62 10.39
C LYS A 10 4.01 -22.03 9.41
N LYS A 11 3.64 -20.86 8.89
CA LYS A 11 4.45 -19.86 8.17
C LYS A 11 4.56 -19.97 6.65
N PHE A 12 3.43 -20.16 5.99
CA PHE A 12 3.18 -19.43 4.74
C PHE A 12 1.78 -18.83 4.78
N GLN A 13 1.60 -17.76 5.58
CA GLN A 13 0.57 -16.77 5.25
C GLN A 13 1.05 -15.99 4.02
N MET A 14 1.15 -16.69 2.88
CA MET A 14 0.88 -16.05 1.60
C MET A 14 -0.55 -15.55 1.74
N HIS A 15 -0.71 -14.24 1.94
CA HIS A 15 -2.01 -13.60 1.77
C HIS A 15 -2.44 -13.85 0.33
N ARG A 16 -3.12 -14.98 0.11
CA ARG A 16 -3.97 -15.23 -1.04
C ARG A 16 -5.10 -14.20 -0.93
N VAL A 17 -4.85 -12.99 -1.40
CA VAL A 17 -5.92 -12.12 -1.92
C VAL A 17 -6.32 -12.71 -3.27
N LYS A 18 -6.81 -13.95 -3.25
CA LYS A 18 -7.44 -14.56 -4.41
C LYS A 18 -8.83 -13.91 -4.50
N ASN A 19 -9.07 -13.22 -5.60
CA ASN A 19 -10.33 -12.63 -6.03
C ASN A 19 -10.64 -11.24 -5.45
N TYR A 20 -9.75 -10.28 -5.71
CA TYR A 20 -10.19 -8.90 -5.90
C TYR A 20 -10.46 -8.70 -7.41
N ILE A 21 -11.71 -8.45 -7.78
CA ILE A 21 -12.04 -7.97 -9.13
C ILE A 21 -11.81 -6.47 -9.10
N TYR A 22 -10.80 -6.05 -9.86
CA TYR A 22 -10.40 -4.67 -10.01
C TYR A 22 -11.53 -3.85 -10.64
N SER A 23 -11.96 -2.80 -9.94
CA SER A 23 -12.89 -1.82 -10.49
C SER A 23 -12.07 -0.65 -11.07
N PRO A 24 -12.21 -0.34 -12.37
CA PRO A 24 -11.46 0.75 -13.00
C PRO A 24 -11.97 2.12 -12.54
N LEU A 25 -11.08 3.13 -12.53
CA LEU A 25 -11.46 4.51 -12.26
C LEU A 25 -12.41 5.07 -13.34
N THR A 26 -13.38 5.88 -12.90
CA THR A 26 -14.27 6.65 -13.80
C THR A 26 -13.51 7.77 -14.53
N LEU A 27 -14.06 8.25 -15.66
CA LEU A 27 -13.46 9.33 -16.46
C LEU A 27 -13.26 10.62 -15.65
N GLU A 28 -14.20 10.97 -14.78
CA GLU A 28 -14.13 12.14 -13.92
C GLU A 28 -13.00 12.03 -12.89
N GLU A 29 -12.82 10.85 -12.29
CA GLU A 29 -11.73 10.60 -11.36
C GLU A 29 -10.37 10.72 -12.06
N ARG A 30 -10.23 10.16 -13.26
CA ARG A 30 -9.01 10.29 -14.07
C ARG A 30 -8.66 11.75 -14.36
N ASN A 31 -9.64 12.58 -14.71
CA ASN A 31 -9.42 13.99 -15.02
C ASN A 31 -9.03 14.82 -13.79
N LYS A 32 -9.65 14.57 -12.62
CA LYS A 32 -9.25 15.21 -11.35
C LYS A 32 -7.85 14.80 -10.89
N LEU A 33 -7.40 13.61 -11.28
CA LEU A 33 -6.12 13.04 -10.88
C LEU A 33 -4.95 13.44 -11.81
N LYS A 34 -5.21 13.85 -13.05
CA LYS A 34 -4.18 14.35 -14.00
C LYS A 34 -3.35 15.52 -13.43
N GLN A 35 -3.91 16.31 -12.52
CA GLN A 35 -3.22 17.45 -11.90
C GLN A 35 -2.44 17.09 -10.63
N ARG A 36 -2.69 15.93 -10.02
CA ARG A 36 -2.02 15.48 -8.79
C ARG A 36 -0.74 14.75 -9.16
N ARG A 37 0.33 15.52 -9.38
CA ARG A 37 1.67 14.99 -9.63
C ARG A 37 2.19 14.30 -8.36
N LEU A 38 2.02 12.99 -8.30
CA LEU A 38 2.91 12.17 -7.49
C LEU A 38 4.33 12.40 -8.01
N VAL A 39 5.25 12.66 -7.08
CA VAL A 39 6.57 13.17 -7.40
C VAL A 39 7.48 11.98 -7.70
N ASN A 40 7.70 11.64 -8.99
CA ASN A 40 8.85 10.80 -9.36
C ASN A 40 10.16 11.60 -9.33
N GLN A 41 10.08 12.93 -9.23
CA GLN A 41 11.23 13.81 -9.11
C GLN A 41 11.66 13.96 -7.64
N TYR A 42 12.26 12.91 -7.09
CA TYR A 42 12.93 13.03 -5.80
C TYR A 42 14.33 13.60 -5.98
N LYS A 43 14.80 14.36 -4.99
CA LYS A 43 16.23 14.64 -4.84
C LYS A 43 16.85 13.48 -4.07
N ASP A 44 18.02 13.00 -4.48
CA ASP A 44 18.69 11.89 -3.80
C ASP A 44 18.90 12.19 -2.30
N GLU A 45 19.21 13.44 -1.97
CA GLU A 45 19.35 13.94 -0.60
C GLU A 45 18.09 13.76 0.27
N ASP A 46 16.90 13.90 -0.33
CA ASP A 46 15.62 13.73 0.37
C ASP A 46 15.36 12.24 0.64
N VAL A 47 15.78 11.35 -0.28
CA VAL A 47 15.55 9.90 -0.19
C VAL A 47 16.54 9.22 0.76
N ILE A 48 17.77 9.70 0.84
CA ILE A 48 18.79 9.16 1.76
C ILE A 48 18.35 9.27 3.22
N LYS A 49 17.59 10.33 3.56
CA LYS A 49 17.06 10.57 4.93
C LYS A 49 15.87 9.67 5.29
N LEU A 50 15.30 8.95 4.34
CA LEU A 50 14.16 8.07 4.57
C LEU A 50 14.59 6.73 5.16
N ASN A 51 13.64 6.03 5.79
CA ASN A 51 13.87 4.65 6.23
C ASN A 51 14.32 3.77 5.06
N LYS A 52 15.27 2.86 5.31
CA LYS A 52 15.83 1.91 4.33
C LYS A 52 14.73 1.24 3.49
N SER A 53 13.70 0.70 4.12
CA SER A 53 12.59 0.04 3.40
C SER A 53 11.85 0.99 2.46
N TYR A 54 11.66 2.25 2.87
CA TYR A 54 10.98 3.23 2.04
C TYR A 54 11.84 3.67 0.87
N ARG A 55 13.10 3.99 1.14
CA ARG A 55 14.10 4.34 0.12
C ARG A 55 14.21 3.24 -0.92
N SER A 56 14.34 1.97 -0.51
CA SER A 56 14.40 0.84 -1.43
C SER A 56 13.14 0.75 -2.30
N ALA A 57 11.95 0.98 -1.75
CA ALA A 57 10.71 0.95 -2.51
C ALA A 57 10.64 2.05 -3.59
N ILE A 58 11.13 3.26 -3.28
CA ILE A 58 11.19 4.38 -4.23
C ILE A 58 12.17 4.08 -5.37
N LEU A 59 13.40 3.67 -5.03
CA LEU A 59 14.43 3.34 -6.03
C LEU A 59 14.00 2.19 -6.92
N TYR A 60 13.35 1.18 -6.33
CA TYR A 60 12.82 0.04 -7.06
C TYR A 60 11.67 0.41 -8.00
N ASN A 61 10.77 1.30 -7.56
CA ASN A 61 9.75 1.87 -8.43
C ASN A 61 10.38 2.58 -9.62
N ASN A 62 11.34 3.48 -9.38
CA ASN A 62 12.04 4.19 -10.45
C ASN A 62 12.70 3.23 -11.45
N TYR A 63 13.42 2.21 -10.97
CA TYR A 63 13.99 1.17 -11.83
C TYR A 63 12.93 0.46 -12.65
N TYR A 64 11.81 0.08 -12.04
CA TYR A 64 10.74 -0.62 -12.73
C TYR A 64 10.15 0.20 -13.89
N TRP A 65 9.83 1.48 -13.66
CA TRP A 65 9.24 2.36 -14.68
C TRP A 65 10.19 2.67 -15.84
N ILE A 66 11.50 2.60 -15.60
CA ILE A 66 12.51 2.82 -16.65
C ILE A 66 12.71 1.56 -17.51
N ASN A 67 12.61 0.37 -16.92
CA ASN A 67 13.09 -0.87 -17.55
C ASN A 67 11.99 -1.83 -18.02
N PHE A 68 10.72 -1.63 -17.62
CA PHE A 68 9.62 -2.54 -17.98
C PHE A 68 8.45 -1.78 -18.62
N ASP A 69 7.99 -2.26 -19.78
CA ASP A 69 6.80 -1.75 -20.49
C ASP A 69 5.65 -2.77 -20.43
N GLU A 70 5.16 -3.03 -19.21
CA GLU A 70 3.96 -3.87 -18.98
C GLU A 70 2.73 -2.97 -18.79
N LYS A 71 2.09 -2.55 -19.89
CA LYS A 71 0.98 -1.57 -19.90
C LYS A 71 -0.12 -1.85 -18.88
N ASP A 72 -0.63 -3.08 -18.81
CA ASP A 72 -1.71 -3.44 -17.89
C ASP A 72 -1.28 -3.34 -16.42
N ARG A 73 -0.05 -3.74 -16.14
CA ARG A 73 0.51 -3.64 -14.80
C ARG A 73 0.75 -2.19 -14.42
N MET A 74 1.36 -1.40 -15.30
CA MET A 74 1.56 0.04 -15.10
C MET A 74 0.24 0.76 -14.81
N LYS A 75 -0.85 0.39 -15.49
CA LYS A 75 -2.19 0.91 -15.20
C LYS A 75 -2.65 0.58 -13.77
N ASN A 76 -2.50 -0.68 -13.33
CA ASN A 76 -2.84 -1.10 -11.97
C ASN A 76 -2.00 -0.35 -10.93
N GLU A 77 -0.70 -0.19 -11.19
CA GLU A 77 0.24 0.55 -10.35
C GLU A 77 -0.16 2.03 -10.23
N ILE A 78 -0.52 2.68 -11.33
CA ILE A 78 -1.01 4.08 -11.34
C ILE A 78 -2.29 4.20 -10.50
N GLU A 79 -3.26 3.32 -10.70
CA GLU A 79 -4.52 3.38 -9.96
C GLU A 79 -4.32 3.17 -8.46
N TYR A 80 -3.47 2.22 -8.05
CA TYR A 80 -3.10 2.02 -6.65
C TYR A 80 -2.53 3.30 -6.04
N ASN A 81 -1.59 3.95 -6.72
CA ASN A 81 -0.95 5.15 -6.22
C ASN A 81 -1.91 6.33 -6.10
N HIS A 82 -2.88 6.44 -7.02
CA HIS A 82 -3.94 7.44 -6.91
C HIS A 82 -4.82 7.22 -5.67
N ARG A 83 -5.21 5.98 -5.40
CA ARG A 83 -6.03 5.65 -4.22
C ARG A 83 -5.23 5.86 -2.93
N ALA A 84 -3.96 5.47 -2.92
CA ALA A 84 -3.03 5.75 -1.83
C ALA A 84 -2.91 7.26 -1.55
N PHE A 85 -2.81 8.08 -2.59
CA PHE A 85 -2.76 9.54 -2.47
C PHE A 85 -4.07 10.13 -1.92
N LYS A 86 -5.22 9.59 -2.34
CA LYS A 86 -6.53 10.01 -1.82
C LYS A 86 -6.62 9.77 -0.30
N ILE A 87 -6.20 8.59 0.16
CA ILE A 87 -6.14 8.24 1.60
C ILE A 87 -5.15 9.14 2.34
N PHE A 88 -3.98 9.39 1.75
CA PHE A 88 -2.93 10.19 2.38
C PHE A 88 -3.40 11.63 2.61
N ASN A 89 -4.08 12.24 1.64
CA ASN A 89 -4.56 13.62 1.77
C ASN A 89 -5.79 13.78 2.67
N SER A 90 -6.61 12.74 2.81
CA SER A 90 -7.77 12.77 3.70
C SER A 90 -7.40 12.52 5.17
N THR A 91 -6.16 12.12 5.44
CA THR A 91 -5.69 11.80 6.79
C THR A 91 -4.67 12.81 7.27
N GLN A 92 -4.79 13.21 8.53
CA GLN A 92 -3.87 14.12 9.19
C GLN A 92 -2.70 13.32 9.76
N HIS A 93 -1.49 13.85 9.61
CA HIS A 93 -0.30 13.22 10.17
C HIS A 93 -0.41 13.05 11.69
N ARG A 94 0.11 11.93 12.17
CA ARG A 94 0.19 11.57 13.60
C ARG A 94 -1.16 11.36 14.32
N LYS A 95 -2.30 11.42 13.64
CA LYS A 95 -3.62 11.03 14.17
C LYS A 95 -3.96 9.58 13.81
N TRP A 96 -4.68 8.88 14.69
CA TRP A 96 -5.18 7.54 14.43
C TRP A 96 -6.51 7.58 13.67
N TYR A 97 -6.62 6.75 12.65
CA TYR A 97 -7.80 6.60 11.79
C TYR A 97 -8.25 5.14 11.76
N ASP A 98 -9.57 4.91 11.70
CA ASP A 98 -10.15 3.58 11.44
C ASP A 98 -10.20 3.35 9.91
N SER A 99 -9.70 2.21 9.45
CA SER A 99 -9.74 1.81 8.04
C SER A 99 -11.16 1.82 7.47
N ASP A 100 -12.15 1.47 8.28
CA ASP A 100 -13.54 1.34 7.85
C ASP A 100 -14.16 2.71 7.62
N SER A 101 -13.90 3.65 8.54
CA SER A 101 -14.34 5.04 8.41
C SER A 101 -13.75 5.69 7.17
N ILE A 102 -12.44 5.52 6.93
CA ILE A 102 -11.76 6.07 5.75
C ILE A 102 -12.27 5.43 4.45
N ALA A 103 -12.52 4.12 4.45
CA ALA A 103 -13.10 3.44 3.30
C ALA A 103 -14.46 4.02 2.93
N ASN A 104 -15.32 4.23 3.93
CA ASN A 104 -16.65 4.80 3.73
C ASN A 104 -16.59 6.26 3.29
N GLU A 105 -15.78 7.09 3.95
CA GLU A 105 -15.60 8.52 3.63
C GLU A 105 -15.14 8.71 2.17
N LEU A 106 -14.17 7.91 1.74
CA LEU A 106 -13.58 8.03 0.41
C LEU A 106 -14.31 7.22 -0.67
N LYS A 107 -15.38 6.50 -0.30
CA LYS A 107 -16.09 5.52 -1.15
C LYS A 107 -15.13 4.51 -1.79
N LEU A 108 -14.15 4.04 -1.01
CA LEU A 108 -13.17 3.04 -1.43
C LEU A 108 -13.51 1.68 -0.82
N ASN A 109 -13.02 0.61 -1.45
CA ASN A 109 -13.17 -0.74 -0.90
C ASN A 109 -12.31 -0.88 0.37
N LYS A 110 -12.92 -1.30 1.49
CA LYS A 110 -12.22 -1.58 2.76
C LYS A 110 -11.01 -2.50 2.59
N ARG A 111 -11.09 -3.52 1.74
CA ARG A 111 -9.98 -4.46 1.50
C ARG A 111 -8.77 -3.75 0.90
N GLU A 112 -9.03 -2.82 0.00
CA GLU A 112 -8.00 -2.04 -0.68
C GLU A 112 -7.36 -1.00 0.25
N VAL A 113 -8.18 -0.29 1.03
CA VAL A 113 -7.66 0.62 2.07
C VAL A 113 -6.73 -0.14 3.01
N ASN A 114 -7.16 -1.31 3.51
CA ASN A 114 -6.33 -2.17 4.35
C ASN A 114 -5.05 -2.64 3.64
N PHE A 115 -5.12 -2.96 2.35
CA PHE A 115 -3.95 -3.35 1.57
C PHE A 115 -2.93 -2.20 1.48
N ILE A 116 -3.37 -0.99 1.10
CA ILE A 116 -2.52 0.20 1.02
C ILE A 116 -1.84 0.49 2.36
N ILE A 117 -2.61 0.46 3.45
CA ILE A 117 -2.09 0.72 4.79
C ILE A 117 -1.05 -0.34 5.19
N LYS A 118 -1.29 -1.62 4.89
CA LYS A 118 -0.32 -2.70 5.14
C LYS A 118 0.99 -2.49 4.37
N ARG A 119 0.92 -2.12 3.10
CA ARG A 119 2.11 -1.74 2.30
C ARG A 119 2.84 -0.54 2.91
N TRP A 120 2.11 0.48 3.33
CA TRP A 120 2.71 1.62 4.02
C TRP A 120 3.39 1.25 5.34
N LYS A 121 2.88 0.25 6.07
CA LYS A 121 3.59 -0.28 7.25
C LYS A 121 4.90 -0.97 6.86
N GLU A 122 4.91 -1.77 5.80
CA GLU A 122 6.13 -2.43 5.29
C GLU A 122 7.21 -1.40 4.90
N TYR A 123 6.78 -0.27 4.33
CA TYR A 123 7.66 0.84 3.99
C TYR A 123 7.96 1.78 5.17
N GLY A 124 7.34 1.57 6.33
CA GLY A 124 7.51 2.42 7.51
C GLY A 124 6.87 3.82 7.40
N ILE A 125 5.95 4.03 6.44
CA ILE A 125 5.15 5.25 6.24
C ILE A 125 4.02 5.33 7.28
N ALA A 126 3.46 4.18 7.67
CA ALA A 126 2.34 4.11 8.61
C ALA A 126 2.61 3.13 9.75
N GLU A 127 1.94 3.38 10.88
CA GLU A 127 1.78 2.43 11.98
C GLU A 127 0.38 1.82 11.93
N ILE A 128 0.25 0.54 12.27
CA ILE A 128 -1.03 -0.18 12.28
C ILE A 128 -1.22 -0.84 13.63
N ILE A 129 -2.44 -0.70 14.15
CA ILE A 129 -2.95 -1.43 15.30
C ILE A 129 -4.16 -2.24 14.83
N GLU A 130 -4.08 -3.56 14.94
CA GLU A 130 -5.22 -4.45 14.72
C GLU A 130 -5.76 -4.87 16.09
N ARG A 131 -7.05 -4.64 16.34
CA ARG A 131 -7.72 -5.02 17.58
C ARG A 131 -8.99 -5.80 17.29
N LYS A 132 -9.30 -6.76 18.16
CA LYS A 132 -10.59 -7.45 18.17
C LYS A 132 -11.52 -6.70 19.12
N GLU A 133 -12.51 -6.01 18.57
CA GLU A 133 -13.63 -5.47 19.33
C GLU A 133 -14.73 -6.55 19.44
N ARG A 134 -15.73 -6.33 20.32
CA ARG A 134 -16.76 -7.33 20.69
C ARG A 134 -17.38 -8.08 19.48
N TYR A 135 -17.55 -7.40 18.35
CA TYR A 135 -18.21 -7.96 17.16
C TYR A 135 -17.41 -7.82 15.86
N ARG A 136 -16.21 -7.21 15.88
CA ARG A 136 -15.46 -6.91 14.66
C ARG A 136 -13.96 -6.78 14.89
N GLN A 137 -13.20 -7.09 13.84
CA GLN A 137 -11.78 -6.74 13.78
C GLN A 137 -11.66 -5.31 13.25
N VAL A 138 -11.01 -4.45 14.04
CA VAL A 138 -10.77 -3.04 13.70
C VAL A 138 -9.30 -2.84 13.40
N THR A 139 -9.05 -2.26 12.22
CA THR A 139 -7.70 -1.86 11.81
C THR A 139 -7.60 -0.36 11.94
N LYS A 140 -6.82 0.11 12.92
CA LYS A 140 -6.49 1.54 13.05
C LYS A 140 -5.10 1.80 12.52
N PHE A 141 -4.91 2.94 11.90
CA PHE A 141 -3.63 3.34 11.34
C PHE A 141 -3.30 4.80 11.60
N LYS A 142 -2.00 5.11 11.62
CA LYS A 142 -1.47 6.45 11.80
C LYS A 142 -0.36 6.69 10.78
N ILE A 143 -0.47 7.76 10.01
CA ILE A 143 0.54 8.13 9.01
C ILE A 143 1.63 8.98 9.66
N LYS A 144 2.90 8.67 9.37
CA LYS A 144 4.05 9.47 9.81
C LYS A 144 4.19 10.74 8.98
N LYS A 145 4.96 11.71 9.49
CA LYS A 145 5.23 12.96 8.77
C LYS A 145 6.32 12.72 7.71
N VAL A 146 5.93 12.17 6.56
CA VAL A 146 6.81 11.87 5.41
C VAL A 146 6.13 12.30 4.11
N LYS A 147 6.90 12.66 3.08
CA LYS A 147 6.34 12.87 1.73
C LYS A 147 5.94 11.51 1.13
N LEU A 148 4.80 11.43 0.44
CA LEU A 148 4.37 10.23 -0.26
C LEU A 148 4.84 10.24 -1.73
N TYR A 149 5.65 9.25 -2.09
CA TYR A 149 6.14 8.98 -3.45
C TYR A 149 5.32 7.88 -4.16
N TYR A 150 5.50 7.72 -5.48
CA TYR A 150 4.97 6.54 -6.21
C TYR A 150 5.60 5.26 -5.65
N LEU A 151 4.77 4.25 -5.41
CA LEU A 151 5.19 2.95 -4.87
C LEU A 151 4.52 1.81 -5.62
N ILE A 152 5.21 0.68 -5.69
CA ILE A 152 4.69 -0.49 -6.41
C ILE A 152 3.67 -1.25 -5.53
N TYR A 153 2.45 -1.37 -6.04
CA TYR A 153 1.35 -2.23 -5.63
C TYR A 153 1.74 -3.70 -5.62
N SER A 154 2.34 -4.18 -6.71
CA SER A 154 2.73 -5.58 -6.87
C SER A 154 3.96 -5.95 -6.03
N ASN A 155 3.89 -7.09 -5.33
CA ASN A 155 5.09 -7.73 -4.81
C ASN A 155 5.82 -8.38 -5.98
N ILE A 156 6.87 -7.71 -6.46
CA ILE A 156 7.80 -8.32 -7.39
C ILE A 156 8.73 -9.18 -6.55
N GLY A 157 8.19 -10.29 -6.02
CA GLY A 157 9.03 -11.37 -5.57
C GLY A 157 9.98 -11.68 -6.71
N THR A 158 11.28 -11.51 -6.45
CA THR A 158 12.36 -11.83 -7.37
C THR A 158 12.03 -13.12 -8.10
N LYS A 159 11.73 -13.03 -9.39
CA LYS A 159 11.95 -14.16 -10.31
C LYS A 159 13.46 -14.33 -10.43
N THR A 160 14.05 -14.92 -9.40
CA THR A 160 15.39 -15.51 -9.39
C THR A 160 15.16 -16.90 -8.84
N LYS A 161 15.26 -18.00 -9.58
CA LYS A 161 15.62 -18.27 -10.98
C LYS A 161 14.57 -19.22 -11.54
#